data_AF-A0A939FFC9-F1
#
_entry.id   AF-A0A939FFC9-F1
#
_cell.length_a   1.000
_cell.length_b   1.000
_cell.length_c   1.000
_cell.angle_alpha   90.00
_cell.angle_beta   90.00
_cell.angle_gamma   90.00
#
_symmetry.space_group_name_H-M   'P 1'
#
loop_
_entity.id
_entity.type
_entity.pdbx_description
1 polymer ?
#
loop_
_entity_poly.entity_id
_entity_poly.type
_entity_poly.pdbx_seq_one_letter_code
_entity_poly.pdbx_strand_id
1 'polypeptide(L)'
;PEVAYGGPGAAPMVSGRGGSGESLRPRPVSASDTVGSAHLSAYALTTRASLAIATPYREPGDHTIAGVAVVLLSLLTAERQGADESARSSALVRMLLGAEAAEVAPLLGDAPWTVVHAHGEGPPPTLGSPLVDVQPDGTVRILLPAGQEPAPQPGWTLGAGAPSQPHRLPVADAEAARALHRAEATRTALVRHRGSGLAALTDPDEAAAYARELLTPLGGGPLPGTLRTWLALHGSWDRTAVALAVHRNTVRQRIARCAALLDADLDDMDVRTELWFALRSAEAHSGHKE
;
A
#
# COMPACT_ATOMS: atom_id res chain seq x y z
N PRO A 1 -44.97 20.11 74.13
CA PRO A 1 -44.20 21.04 73.27
C PRO A 1 -44.32 20.63 71.79
N GLU A 2 -45.03 21.47 71.05
CA GLU A 2 -44.99 21.68 69.59
C GLU A 2 -45.39 20.57 68.58
N VAL A 3 -46.58 20.83 68.04
CA VAL A 3 -47.24 20.47 66.78
C VAL A 3 -46.51 21.22 65.64
N ALA A 4 -45.89 20.56 64.66
CA ALA A 4 -46.39 20.13 63.34
C ALA A 4 -45.85 20.93 62.14
N TYR A 5 -45.56 20.19 61.07
CA TYR A 5 -45.83 20.37 59.62
C TYR A 5 -44.68 19.66 58.86
N GLY A 6 -44.85 18.73 57.93
CA GLY A 6 -46.02 18.17 57.24
C GLY A 6 -45.58 17.70 55.84
N GLY A 7 -45.37 16.38 55.66
CA GLY A 7 -45.45 15.56 54.42
C GLY A 7 -44.70 15.99 53.13
N PRO A 8 -44.79 15.22 52.02
CA PRO A 8 -45.35 13.87 51.79
C PRO A 8 -44.22 12.87 51.37
N GLY A 9 -44.36 11.54 51.35
CA GLY A 9 -45.35 10.71 50.66
C GLY A 9 -44.71 10.05 49.43
N ALA A 10 -44.87 8.73 49.32
CA ALA A 10 -44.10 7.81 48.50
C ALA A 10 -44.48 7.73 47.00
N ALA A 11 -43.48 7.36 46.18
CA ALA A 11 -43.50 6.59 44.92
C ALA A 11 -44.26 7.19 43.69
N PRO A 12 -43.82 6.90 42.44
CA PRO A 12 -43.97 5.55 41.88
C PRO A 12 -42.78 5.04 41.05
N MET A 13 -42.71 3.71 40.93
CA MET A 13 -42.12 3.03 39.78
C MET A 13 -42.72 3.59 38.49
N VAL A 14 -41.88 4.11 37.60
CA VAL A 14 -42.26 4.36 36.20
C VAL A 14 -41.59 3.30 35.34
N SER A 15 -42.39 2.35 34.88
CA SER A 15 -42.06 1.52 33.73
C SER A 15 -42.10 2.41 32.47
N GLY A 16 -40.93 2.77 31.95
CA GLY A 16 -40.80 3.41 30.65
C GLY A 16 -40.40 2.37 29.58
N ARG A 17 -41.38 1.91 28.79
CA ARG A 17 -41.12 1.32 27.47
C ARG A 17 -40.84 2.45 26.48
N GLY A 18 -39.80 2.28 25.66
CA GLY A 18 -39.64 2.97 24.38
C GLY A 18 -38.78 4.23 24.42
N GLY A 19 -37.58 4.12 23.87
CA GLY A 19 -36.67 5.24 23.63
C GLY A 19 -35.22 4.80 23.67
N SER A 20 -34.76 4.10 22.62
CA SER A 20 -33.35 3.79 22.40
C SER A 20 -32.59 5.07 22.03
N GLY A 21 -32.42 5.95 23.01
CA GLY A 21 -31.38 6.96 22.99
C GLY A 21 -30.14 6.33 23.59
N GLU A 22 -29.20 5.92 22.74
CA GLU A 22 -27.91 5.42 23.14
C GLU A 22 -27.16 6.56 23.86
N SER A 23 -27.32 6.62 25.17
CA SER A 23 -26.51 7.47 26.04
C SER A 23 -25.07 7.00 25.87
N LEU A 24 -24.29 7.80 25.12
CA LEU A 24 -22.84 7.70 25.01
C LEU A 24 -22.26 7.81 26.42
N ARG A 25 -22.20 6.69 27.14
CA ARG A 25 -21.41 6.59 28.37
C ARG A 25 -19.97 6.98 27.98
N PRO A 26 -19.32 7.91 28.69
CA PRO A 26 -17.93 8.24 28.41
C PRO A 26 -17.12 6.94 28.45
N ARG A 27 -16.38 6.66 27.37
CA ARG A 27 -15.55 5.47 27.30
C ARG A 27 -14.57 5.50 28.49
N PRO A 28 -14.41 4.40 29.24
CA PRO A 28 -13.47 4.34 30.33
C PRO A 28 -12.07 4.64 29.80
N VAL A 29 -11.41 5.64 30.39
CA VAL A 29 -10.09 6.13 29.95
C VAL A 29 -8.95 5.28 30.53
N SER A 30 -9.26 4.46 31.53
CA SER A 30 -8.36 3.46 32.08
C SER A 30 -9.11 2.23 32.59
N ALA A 31 -8.39 1.10 32.67
CA ALA A 31 -8.84 -0.14 33.30
C ALA A 31 -7.67 -0.77 34.05
N SER A 32 -7.94 -1.52 35.11
CA SER A 32 -6.92 -2.25 35.86
C SER A 32 -7.43 -3.63 36.24
N ASP A 33 -6.54 -4.62 36.22
CA ASP A 33 -6.85 -6.00 36.58
C ASP A 33 -5.61 -6.67 37.24
N THR A 34 -5.77 -7.86 37.79
CA THR A 34 -4.68 -8.65 38.36
C THR A 34 -4.72 -10.08 37.87
N VAL A 35 -3.61 -10.57 37.31
CA VAL A 35 -3.50 -11.95 36.81
C VAL A 35 -2.28 -12.61 37.46
N GLY A 36 -2.52 -13.63 38.29
CA GLY A 36 -1.48 -14.25 39.10
C GLY A 36 -0.85 -13.23 40.06
N SER A 37 0.47 -13.06 39.99
CA SER A 37 1.20 -12.04 40.75
C SER A 37 1.39 -10.72 40.00
N ALA A 38 0.81 -10.56 38.79
CA ALA A 38 0.98 -9.36 37.98
C ALA A 38 -0.22 -8.42 38.10
N HIS A 39 0.06 -7.13 38.30
CA HIS A 39 -0.90 -6.04 38.20
C HIS A 39 -0.91 -5.49 36.77
N LEU A 40 -2.08 -5.47 36.15
CA LEU A 40 -2.33 -4.94 34.82
C LEU A 40 -3.00 -3.58 34.92
N SER A 41 -2.57 -2.62 34.11
CA SER A 41 -3.22 -1.33 33.96
C SER A 41 -3.19 -0.91 32.51
N ALA A 42 -4.34 -0.54 31.95
CA ALA A 42 -4.51 -0.12 30.57
C ALA A 42 -5.05 1.31 30.53
N TYR A 43 -4.51 2.14 29.63
CA TYR A 43 -4.89 3.53 29.46
C TYR A 43 -5.15 3.83 27.99
N ALA A 44 -6.23 4.54 27.69
CA ALA A 44 -6.52 4.98 26.33
C ALA A 44 -5.63 6.18 25.97
N LEU A 45 -4.90 6.09 24.85
CA LEU A 45 -4.08 7.19 24.32
C LEU A 45 -4.83 7.90 23.17
N THR A 46 -5.29 7.11 22.19
CA THR A 46 -6.10 7.57 21.06
C THR A 46 -7.20 6.55 20.77
N THR A 47 -8.02 6.78 19.75
CA THR A 47 -9.00 5.77 19.28
C THR A 47 -8.35 4.50 18.74
N ARG A 48 -7.04 4.51 18.46
CA ARG A 48 -6.29 3.39 17.85
C ARG A 48 -5.11 2.90 18.69
N ALA A 49 -4.79 3.56 19.81
CA ALA A 49 -3.63 3.23 20.63
C ALA A 49 -3.97 3.23 22.13
N SER A 50 -3.39 2.27 22.86
CA SER A 50 -3.50 2.16 24.31
C SER A 50 -2.15 1.81 24.92
N LEU A 51 -1.92 2.27 26.16
CA LEU A 51 -0.77 1.91 26.97
C LEU A 51 -1.19 0.82 27.95
N ALA A 52 -0.60 -0.37 27.82
CA ALA A 52 -0.78 -1.46 28.78
C ALA A 52 0.51 -1.65 29.59
N ILE A 53 0.38 -1.65 30.91
CA ILE A 53 1.46 -1.81 31.87
C ILE A 53 1.18 -3.08 32.68
N ALA A 54 2.17 -3.98 32.75
CA ALA A 54 2.13 -5.19 33.58
C ALA A 54 3.32 -5.15 34.55
N THR A 55 3.06 -5.05 35.86
CA THR A 55 4.11 -5.04 36.88
C THR A 55 3.90 -6.14 37.93
N PRO A 56 4.96 -6.79 38.42
CA PRO A 56 4.85 -7.80 39.49
C PRO A 56 4.56 -7.19 40.87
N TYR A 57 4.83 -5.89 41.05
CA TYR A 57 4.60 -5.14 42.28
C TYR A 57 4.11 -3.73 41.94
N ARG A 58 3.32 -3.10 42.82
CA ARG A 58 2.87 -1.71 42.70
C ARG A 58 3.49 -0.86 43.79
N GLU A 59 4.29 0.13 43.42
CA GLU A 59 4.85 1.09 44.36
C GLU A 59 4.00 2.38 44.43
N PRO A 60 4.02 3.10 45.57
CA PRO A 60 3.44 4.44 45.69
C PRO A 60 4.18 5.44 44.77
N GLY A 61 3.81 5.48 43.50
CA GLY A 61 4.42 6.33 42.48
C GLY A 61 4.15 5.87 41.05
N ASP A 62 3.91 4.57 40.84
CA ASP A 62 3.70 3.96 39.53
C ASP A 62 2.56 4.60 38.74
N HIS A 63 1.47 4.94 39.43
CA HIS A 63 0.32 5.58 38.80
C HIS A 63 0.64 6.99 38.29
N THR A 64 1.54 7.72 38.98
CA THR A 64 2.00 9.04 38.55
C THR A 64 2.88 8.91 37.31
N ILE A 65 3.81 7.95 37.29
CA ILE A 65 4.67 7.69 36.13
C ILE A 65 3.82 7.26 34.93
N ALA A 66 2.86 6.35 35.13
CA ALA A 66 1.91 5.94 34.10
C ALA A 66 1.07 7.12 33.60
N GLY A 67 0.58 7.99 34.50
CA GLY A 67 -0.18 9.19 34.14
C GLY A 67 0.64 10.16 33.30
N VAL A 68 1.89 10.43 33.66
CA VAL A 68 2.80 11.28 32.87
C VAL A 68 3.10 10.64 31.51
N ALA A 69 3.36 9.33 31.45
CA ALA A 69 3.59 8.61 30.21
C ALA A 69 2.38 8.69 29.28
N VAL A 70 1.16 8.53 29.80
CA VAL A 70 -0.09 8.68 29.04
C VAL A 70 -0.20 10.07 28.45
N VAL A 71 0.03 11.13 29.23
CA VAL A 71 -0.04 12.51 28.72
C VAL A 71 0.98 12.76 27.62
N LEU A 72 2.24 12.36 27.82
CA LEU A 72 3.32 12.56 26.83
C LEU A 72 3.05 11.77 25.55
N LEU A 73 2.65 10.50 25.67
CA LEU A 73 2.32 9.66 24.51
C LEU A 73 1.10 10.18 23.74
N SER A 74 0.07 10.66 24.45
CA SER A 74 -1.09 11.30 23.81
C SER A 74 -0.72 12.57 23.06
N LEU A 75 0.14 13.43 23.63
CA LEU A 75 0.61 14.64 22.95
C LEU A 75 1.48 14.31 21.73
N LEU A 76 2.45 13.40 21.86
CA LEU A 76 3.32 12.99 20.76
C LEU A 76 2.54 12.36 19.60
N THR A 77 1.54 11.53 19.91
CA THR A 77 0.71 10.90 18.88
C THR A 77 -0.26 11.89 18.24
N ALA A 78 -0.81 12.85 19.00
CA ALA A 78 -1.68 13.90 18.47
C ALA A 78 -0.92 14.91 17.60
N GLU A 79 0.28 15.34 17.98
CA GLU A 79 1.12 16.25 17.19
C GLU A 79 1.47 15.66 15.83
N ARG A 80 1.83 14.37 15.78
CA ARG A 80 2.12 13.67 14.53
C ARG A 80 0.89 13.60 13.63
N GLN A 81 -0.29 13.31 14.20
CA GLN A 81 -1.56 13.34 13.46
C GLN A 81 -1.90 14.74 12.93
N GLY A 82 -1.64 15.79 13.73
CA GLY A 82 -1.86 17.19 13.35
C GLY A 82 -0.93 17.66 12.24
N ALA A 83 0.33 17.24 12.25
CA ALA A 83 1.28 17.46 11.16
C ALA A 83 0.83 16.75 9.87
N ASP A 84 0.40 15.49 9.97
CA ASP A 84 -0.12 14.71 8.84
C ASP A 84 -1.41 15.32 8.25
N GLU A 85 -2.30 15.87 9.09
CA GLU A 85 -3.52 16.57 8.64
C GLU A 85 -3.21 17.91 7.97
N SER A 86 -2.27 18.68 8.52
CA SER A 86 -1.87 19.97 7.96
C SER A 86 -1.21 19.81 6.60
N ALA A 87 -0.34 18.79 6.46
CA ALA A 87 0.28 18.45 5.19
C ALA A 87 -0.76 18.02 4.14
N ARG A 88 -1.74 17.20 4.53
CA ARG A 88 -2.89 16.81 3.68
C ARG A 88 -3.72 18.01 3.23
N SER A 89 -4.06 18.90 4.16
CA SER A 89 -4.81 20.12 3.84
C SER A 89 -4.04 21.04 2.88
N SER A 90 -2.73 21.19 3.08
CA SER A 90 -1.88 21.95 2.17
C SER A 90 -1.82 21.34 0.77
N ALA A 91 -1.67 20.01 0.68
CA ALA A 91 -1.68 19.29 -0.59
C ALA A 91 -3.00 19.50 -1.34
N LEU A 92 -4.15 19.40 -0.64
CA LEU A 92 -5.47 19.64 -1.23
C LEU A 92 -5.62 21.08 -1.74
N VAL A 93 -5.21 22.08 -0.96
CA VAL A 93 -5.26 23.48 -1.38
C VAL A 93 -4.39 23.72 -2.61
N ARG A 94 -3.17 23.17 -2.65
CA ARG A 94 -2.29 23.28 -3.83
C ARG A 94 -2.92 22.63 -5.07
N MET A 95 -3.49 21.43 -4.93
CA MET A 95 -4.19 20.75 -6.03
C MET A 95 -5.38 21.57 -6.54
N LEU A 96 -6.21 22.13 -5.64
CA LEU A 96 -7.35 22.97 -6.02
C LEU A 96 -6.92 24.28 -6.71
N LEU A 97 -5.70 24.74 -6.47
CA LEU A 97 -5.08 25.89 -7.14
C LEU A 97 -4.26 25.50 -8.39
N GLY A 98 -4.29 24.23 -8.81
CA GLY A 98 -3.72 23.75 -10.06
C GLY A 98 -2.31 23.16 -9.97
N ALA A 99 -1.78 22.89 -8.79
CA ALA A 99 -0.54 22.13 -8.65
C ALA A 99 -0.74 20.69 -9.16
N GLU A 100 0.32 20.11 -9.72
CA GLU A 100 0.30 18.73 -10.23
C GLU A 100 0.39 17.72 -9.07
N ALA A 101 -0.20 16.54 -9.23
CA ALA A 101 -0.20 15.50 -8.19
C ALA A 101 1.22 15.10 -7.76
N ALA A 102 2.17 15.11 -8.71
CA ALA A 102 3.57 14.81 -8.44
C ALA A 102 4.26 15.85 -7.53
N GLU A 103 3.82 17.10 -7.55
CA GLU A 103 4.40 18.19 -6.76
C GLU A 103 3.92 18.15 -5.30
N VAL A 104 2.70 17.66 -5.06
CA VAL A 104 2.12 17.59 -3.72
C VAL A 104 2.33 16.24 -3.04
N ALA A 105 2.58 15.17 -3.80
CA ALA A 105 2.74 13.82 -3.27
C ALA A 105 3.76 13.68 -2.12
N PRO A 106 4.93 14.36 -2.12
CA PRO A 106 5.86 14.30 -0.99
C PRO A 106 5.30 14.81 0.35
N LEU A 107 4.24 15.63 0.32
CA LEU A 107 3.54 16.07 1.54
C LEU A 107 2.64 14.98 2.13
N LEU A 108 2.31 13.96 1.33
CA LEU A 108 1.33 12.93 1.66
C LEU A 108 2.00 11.59 2.01
N GLY A 109 3.28 11.42 1.67
CA GLY A 109 4.08 10.23 1.96
C GLY A 109 5.09 9.92 0.87
N ASP A 110 6.04 9.04 1.18
CA ASP A 110 7.08 8.63 0.25
C ASP A 110 6.55 7.66 -0.82
N ALA A 111 7.14 7.73 -2.01
CA ALA A 111 6.89 6.79 -3.09
C ALA A 111 7.81 5.55 -2.98
N PRO A 112 7.46 4.40 -3.58
CA PRO A 112 6.28 4.14 -4.43
C PRO A 112 4.98 3.98 -3.62
N TRP A 113 3.88 4.35 -4.26
CA TRP A 113 2.53 4.32 -3.72
C TRP A 113 1.75 3.10 -4.25
N THR A 114 0.91 2.49 -3.42
CA THR A 114 0.00 1.41 -3.82
C THR A 114 -1.45 1.89 -3.71
N VAL A 115 -2.21 1.79 -4.82
CA VAL A 115 -3.66 2.01 -4.81
C VAL A 115 -4.36 0.72 -4.43
N VAL A 116 -5.32 0.78 -3.52
CA VAL A 116 -6.15 -0.36 -3.10
C VAL A 116 -7.61 0.00 -3.26
N HIS A 117 -8.36 -0.87 -3.92
CA HIS A 117 -9.82 -0.82 -3.94
C HIS A 117 -10.33 -1.93 -3.04
N ALA A 118 -11.32 -1.64 -2.21
CA ALA A 118 -11.93 -2.59 -1.31
C ALA A 118 -13.46 -2.52 -1.41
N HIS A 119 -14.11 -3.67 -1.34
CA HIS A 119 -15.57 -3.78 -1.28
C HIS A 119 -15.96 -4.80 -0.21
N GLY A 120 -16.98 -4.51 0.57
CA GLY A 120 -17.36 -5.35 1.69
C GLY A 120 -18.37 -4.69 2.63
N GLU A 121 -18.56 -5.34 3.77
CA GLU A 121 -19.51 -4.89 4.80
C GLU A 121 -18.78 -4.45 6.07
N GLY A 122 -19.38 -3.49 6.77
CA GLY A 122 -18.86 -2.93 8.02
C GLY A 122 -18.11 -1.61 7.82
N PRO A 123 -17.33 -1.16 8.82
CA PRO A 123 -16.59 0.08 8.73
C PRO A 123 -15.48 -0.01 7.66
N PRO A 124 -15.31 1.02 6.80
CA PRO A 124 -14.26 1.05 5.79
C PRO A 124 -12.86 0.80 6.36
N PRO A 125 -12.07 -0.13 5.81
CA PRO A 125 -10.70 -0.35 6.25
C PRO A 125 -9.86 0.85 5.87
N THR A 126 -8.92 1.23 6.74
CA THR A 126 -7.97 2.31 6.42
C THR A 126 -6.58 1.79 6.10
N LEU A 127 -6.29 0.51 6.37
CA LEU A 127 -4.99 -0.13 6.09
C LEU A 127 -3.77 0.65 6.60
N GLY A 128 -3.92 1.38 7.71
CA GLY A 128 -2.87 2.24 8.25
C GLY A 128 -2.62 3.55 7.49
N SER A 129 -3.40 3.87 6.46
CA SER A 129 -3.34 5.14 5.72
C SER A 129 -4.50 6.07 6.07
N PRO A 130 -4.28 7.39 6.16
CA PRO A 130 -5.35 8.39 6.27
C PRO A 130 -5.97 8.77 4.91
N LEU A 131 -5.43 8.28 3.80
CA LEU A 131 -5.83 8.64 2.45
C LEU A 131 -6.86 7.64 1.92
N VAL A 132 -8.08 7.78 2.43
CA VAL A 132 -9.21 6.89 2.18
C VAL A 132 -10.34 7.67 1.54
N ASP A 133 -10.88 7.16 0.44
CA ASP A 133 -11.99 7.74 -0.31
C ASP A 133 -13.11 6.70 -0.46
N VAL A 134 -14.25 6.95 0.18
CA VAL A 134 -15.43 6.06 0.15
C VAL A 134 -16.34 6.51 -0.97
N GLN A 135 -16.46 5.68 -2.01
CA GLN A 135 -17.29 5.97 -3.18
C GLN A 135 -18.78 5.76 -2.88
N PRO A 136 -19.67 6.44 -3.63
CA PRO A 136 -21.13 6.27 -3.49
C PRO A 136 -21.64 4.84 -3.76
N ASP A 137 -20.91 4.05 -4.53
CA ASP A 137 -21.24 2.65 -4.85
C ASP A 137 -20.80 1.65 -3.76
N GLY A 138 -20.23 2.15 -2.65
CA GLY A 138 -19.72 1.35 -1.54
C GLY A 138 -18.28 0.85 -1.75
N THR A 139 -17.64 1.16 -2.87
CA THR A 139 -16.21 0.88 -3.07
C THR A 139 -15.37 1.85 -2.23
N VAL A 140 -14.34 1.34 -1.57
CA VAL A 140 -13.39 2.15 -0.80
C VAL A 140 -12.06 2.17 -1.55
N ARG A 141 -11.55 3.36 -1.86
CA ARG A 141 -10.21 3.57 -2.42
C ARG A 141 -9.26 3.99 -1.32
N ILE A 142 -8.07 3.41 -1.29
CA ILE A 142 -7.05 3.68 -0.29
C ILE A 142 -5.72 3.87 -0.99
N LEU A 143 -5.01 4.94 -0.65
CA LEU A 143 -3.65 5.19 -1.11
C LEU A 143 -2.65 4.85 0.00
N LEU A 144 -1.76 3.90 -0.25
CA LEU A 144 -0.72 3.47 0.68
C LEU A 144 0.64 4.03 0.22
N PRO A 145 1.32 4.89 1.00
CA PRO A 145 2.70 5.29 0.73
C PRO A 145 3.68 4.11 0.93
N ALA A 146 4.95 4.34 0.59
CA ALA A 146 6.01 3.35 0.69
C ALA A 146 6.12 2.74 2.10
N GLY A 147 6.48 1.45 2.15
CA GLY A 147 6.63 0.70 3.40
C GLY A 147 5.31 0.20 4.02
N GLN A 148 4.16 0.51 3.40
CA GLN A 148 2.86 -0.06 3.79
C GLN A 148 2.39 -1.07 2.74
N GLU A 149 2.18 -2.32 3.16
CA GLU A 149 1.64 -3.36 2.30
C GLU A 149 0.16 -3.63 2.61
N PRO A 150 -0.69 -3.82 1.59
CA PRO A 150 -2.08 -4.21 1.82
C PRO A 150 -2.13 -5.62 2.40
N ALA A 151 -2.92 -5.81 3.44
CA ALA A 151 -3.20 -7.10 4.07
C ALA A 151 -4.71 -7.42 3.98
N PRO A 152 -5.11 -8.71 3.92
CA PRO A 152 -6.52 -9.10 3.95
C PRO A 152 -7.25 -8.51 5.16
N GLN A 153 -8.49 -8.07 4.96
CA GLN A 153 -9.34 -7.51 6.01
C GLN A 153 -10.60 -8.37 6.17
N PRO A 154 -10.96 -8.81 7.38
CA PRO A 154 -12.18 -9.58 7.61
C PRO A 154 -13.42 -8.81 7.12
N GLY A 155 -14.28 -9.48 6.34
CA GLY A 155 -15.52 -8.88 5.80
C GLY A 155 -15.31 -8.00 4.55
N TRP A 156 -14.08 -7.90 4.06
CA TRP A 156 -13.72 -7.10 2.89
C TRP A 156 -12.96 -7.92 1.86
N THR A 157 -13.23 -7.64 0.60
CA THR A 157 -12.49 -8.12 -0.56
C THR A 157 -11.65 -6.96 -1.10
N LEU A 158 -10.39 -7.22 -1.42
CA LEU A 158 -9.43 -6.18 -1.77
C LEU A 158 -8.74 -6.47 -3.11
N GLY A 159 -8.55 -5.41 -3.89
CA GLY A 159 -7.72 -5.37 -5.09
C GLY A 159 -6.64 -4.31 -4.97
N ALA A 160 -5.37 -4.69 -5.08
CA ALA A 160 -4.25 -3.73 -5.05
C ALA A 160 -3.62 -3.58 -6.44
N GLY A 161 -3.30 -2.35 -6.83
CA GLY A 161 -2.46 -2.04 -8.00
C GLY A 161 -0.98 -2.33 -7.75
N ALA A 162 -0.13 -2.16 -8.76
CA ALA A 162 1.32 -2.24 -8.57
C ALA A 162 1.88 -1.00 -7.85
N PRO A 163 2.92 -1.14 -7.00
CA PRO A 163 3.63 0.01 -6.43
C PRO A 163 4.10 0.96 -7.55
N SER A 164 3.70 2.22 -7.45
CA SER A 164 3.76 3.19 -8.56
C SER A 164 4.22 4.57 -8.09
N GLN A 165 4.91 5.28 -8.97
CA GLN A 165 5.21 6.70 -8.75
C GLN A 165 3.91 7.55 -8.82
N PRO A 166 3.85 8.74 -8.20
CA PRO A 166 2.64 9.57 -8.17
C PRO A 166 2.00 9.84 -9.53
N HIS A 167 2.81 10.09 -10.57
CA HIS A 167 2.34 10.33 -11.94
C HIS A 167 1.73 9.08 -12.63
N ARG A 168 1.89 7.89 -12.05
CA ARG A 168 1.31 6.62 -12.53
C ARG A 168 0.08 6.19 -11.72
N LEU A 169 -0.33 6.94 -10.69
CA LEU A 169 -1.49 6.60 -9.85
C LEU A 169 -2.79 6.36 -10.65
N PRO A 170 -3.11 7.11 -11.73
CA PRO A 170 -4.30 6.79 -12.55
C PRO A 170 -4.24 5.38 -13.18
N VAL A 171 -3.05 4.89 -13.51
CA VAL A 171 -2.87 3.53 -14.03
C VAL A 171 -3.02 2.50 -12.90
N ALA A 172 -2.38 2.76 -11.75
CA ALA A 172 -2.47 1.90 -10.57
C ALA A 172 -3.92 1.81 -10.02
N ASP A 173 -4.71 2.87 -10.15
CA ASP A 173 -6.14 2.88 -9.80
C ASP A 173 -6.94 1.92 -10.68
N ALA A 174 -6.75 1.98 -12.00
CA ALA A 174 -7.38 1.04 -12.92
C ALA A 174 -6.90 -0.41 -12.70
N GLU A 175 -5.65 -0.61 -12.29
CA GLU A 175 -5.12 -1.92 -11.90
C GLU A 175 -5.76 -2.46 -10.63
N ALA A 176 -5.92 -1.62 -9.60
CA ALA A 176 -6.58 -1.94 -8.34
C ALA A 176 -8.04 -2.33 -8.56
N ALA A 177 -8.78 -1.60 -9.39
CA ALA A 177 -10.15 -1.91 -9.78
C ALA A 177 -10.26 -3.29 -10.44
N ARG A 178 -9.38 -3.58 -11.42
CA ARG A 178 -9.32 -4.91 -12.07
C ARG A 178 -8.94 -6.01 -11.08
N ALA A 179 -8.03 -5.73 -10.16
CA ALA A 179 -7.64 -6.69 -9.13
C ALA A 179 -8.80 -7.00 -8.18
N LEU A 180 -9.60 -6.00 -7.80
CA LEU A 180 -10.77 -6.18 -6.94
C LEU A 180 -11.82 -7.06 -7.64
N HIS A 181 -12.13 -6.77 -8.90
CA HIS A 181 -13.07 -7.59 -9.67
C HIS A 181 -12.64 -9.06 -9.77
N ARG A 182 -11.33 -9.32 -9.92
CA ARG A 182 -10.78 -10.70 -9.89
C ARG A 182 -10.87 -11.32 -8.50
N ALA A 183 -10.61 -10.55 -7.45
CA ALA A 183 -10.73 -11.01 -6.07
C ALA A 183 -12.16 -11.46 -5.76
N GLU A 184 -13.16 -10.68 -6.17
CA GLU A 184 -14.58 -11.01 -6.04
C GLU A 184 -14.96 -12.26 -6.84
N ALA A 185 -14.57 -12.32 -8.12
CA ALA A 185 -14.86 -13.46 -8.99
C ALA A 185 -14.26 -14.78 -8.49
N THR A 186 -13.08 -14.72 -7.86
CA THR A 186 -12.36 -15.89 -7.33
C THR A 186 -12.63 -16.13 -5.84
N ARG A 187 -13.41 -15.26 -5.18
CA ARG A 187 -13.65 -15.27 -3.72
C ARG A 187 -12.35 -15.31 -2.90
N THR A 188 -11.35 -14.55 -3.33
CA THR A 188 -10.07 -14.39 -2.62
C THR A 188 -10.09 -13.07 -1.87
N ALA A 189 -9.69 -13.06 -0.59
CA ALA A 189 -9.76 -11.84 0.24
C ALA A 189 -8.90 -10.67 -0.28
N LEU A 190 -7.78 -10.96 -0.96
CA LEU A 190 -6.90 -9.95 -1.54
C LEU A 190 -6.24 -10.47 -2.81
N VAL A 191 -6.38 -9.72 -3.91
CA VAL A 191 -5.61 -9.93 -5.15
C VAL A 191 -4.73 -8.71 -5.40
N ARG A 192 -3.44 -8.95 -5.66
CA ARG A 192 -2.50 -7.90 -6.08
C ARG A 192 -2.35 -7.93 -7.59
N HIS A 193 -2.29 -6.77 -8.22
CA HIS A 193 -1.93 -6.65 -9.61
C HIS A 193 -0.46 -7.05 -9.76
N ARG A 194 -0.24 -8.23 -10.33
CA ARG A 194 1.02 -8.56 -11.00
C ARG A 194 0.93 -8.01 -12.42
N GLY A 195 2.05 -7.57 -12.98
CA GLY A 195 2.09 -6.99 -14.33
C GLY A 195 1.28 -7.80 -15.35
N SER A 196 0.80 -7.15 -16.41
CA SER A 196 0.05 -7.88 -17.44
C SER A 196 0.97 -8.68 -18.38
N GLY A 197 0.50 -9.84 -18.86
CA GLY A 197 1.17 -10.66 -19.86
C GLY A 197 1.79 -11.95 -19.34
N LEU A 198 2.28 -12.79 -20.26
CA LEU A 198 2.84 -14.12 -19.96
C LEU A 198 3.98 -14.06 -18.92
N ALA A 199 4.77 -12.98 -18.94
CA ALA A 199 5.88 -12.75 -18.01
C ALA A 199 5.47 -12.71 -16.54
N ALA A 200 4.22 -12.37 -16.21
CA ALA A 200 3.74 -12.33 -14.83
C ALA A 200 3.28 -13.69 -14.29
N LEU A 201 3.26 -14.72 -15.16
CA LEU A 201 3.00 -16.11 -14.78
C LEU A 201 4.28 -16.83 -14.33
N THR A 202 5.44 -16.25 -14.60
CA THR A 202 6.75 -16.79 -14.23
C THR A 202 7.23 -16.16 -12.92
N ASP A 203 7.94 -16.91 -12.08
CA ASP A 203 8.62 -16.36 -10.90
C ASP A 203 9.68 -15.33 -11.37
N PRO A 204 9.71 -14.10 -10.83
CA PRO A 204 10.62 -13.05 -11.29
C PRO A 204 12.11 -13.39 -11.09
N ASP A 205 12.45 -14.09 -10.01
CA ASP A 205 13.85 -14.42 -9.70
C ASP A 205 14.32 -15.58 -10.57
N GLU A 206 13.47 -16.58 -10.80
CA GLU A 206 13.74 -17.66 -11.76
C GLU A 206 13.86 -17.11 -13.19
N ALA A 207 12.95 -16.23 -13.61
CA ALA A 207 13.00 -15.58 -14.92
C ALA A 207 14.27 -14.73 -15.10
N ALA A 208 14.70 -14.00 -14.06
CA ALA A 208 15.93 -13.22 -14.09
C ALA A 208 17.19 -14.11 -14.08
N ALA A 209 17.16 -15.26 -13.39
CA ALA A 209 18.25 -16.24 -13.42
C ALA A 209 18.39 -16.85 -14.82
N TYR A 210 17.29 -17.33 -15.40
CA TYR A 210 17.25 -17.85 -16.76
C TYR A 210 17.74 -16.81 -17.79
N ALA A 211 17.23 -15.57 -17.70
CA ALA A 211 17.62 -14.49 -18.59
C ALA A 211 19.13 -14.19 -18.52
N ARG A 212 19.72 -14.21 -17.32
CA ARG A 212 21.18 -14.01 -17.16
C ARG A 212 21.95 -15.15 -17.79
N GLU A 213 21.53 -16.39 -17.58
CA GLU A 213 22.17 -17.56 -18.19
C GLU A 213 22.12 -17.49 -19.72
N LEU A 214 20.93 -17.27 -20.29
CA LEU A 214 20.72 -17.17 -21.74
C LEU A 214 21.52 -16.02 -22.37
N LEU A 215 21.57 -14.85 -21.71
CA LEU A 215 22.23 -13.65 -22.26
C LEU A 215 23.71 -13.55 -21.91
N THR A 216 24.26 -14.46 -21.09
CA THR A 216 25.68 -14.49 -20.71
C THR A 216 26.62 -14.39 -21.91
N PRO A 217 26.41 -15.10 -23.04
CA PRO A 217 27.29 -15.03 -24.21
C PRO A 217 27.39 -13.64 -24.85
N LEU A 218 26.39 -12.78 -24.68
CA LEU A 218 26.41 -11.42 -25.24
C LEU A 218 27.33 -10.46 -24.46
N GLY A 219 27.60 -10.75 -23.18
CA GLY A 219 28.47 -9.98 -22.30
C GLY A 219 28.04 -8.53 -22.04
N GLY A 220 28.90 -7.77 -21.36
CA GLY A 220 28.73 -6.33 -21.14
C GLY A 220 29.29 -5.53 -22.33
N GLY A 221 28.42 -4.92 -23.12
CA GLY A 221 28.81 -4.18 -24.32
C GLY A 221 27.58 -3.68 -25.10
N PRO A 222 27.74 -3.19 -26.34
CA PRO A 222 26.63 -2.64 -27.10
C PRO A 222 25.67 -3.69 -27.67
N LEU A 223 25.98 -4.99 -27.54
CA LEU A 223 25.22 -6.07 -28.16
C LEU A 223 23.82 -6.26 -27.56
N PRO A 224 23.63 -6.41 -26.23
CA PRO A 224 22.28 -6.51 -25.64
C PRO A 224 21.42 -5.29 -25.97
N GLY A 225 21.99 -4.08 -25.86
CA GLY A 225 21.29 -2.84 -26.20
C GLY A 225 20.90 -2.75 -27.68
N THR A 226 21.77 -3.21 -28.59
CA THR A 226 21.47 -3.24 -30.03
C THR A 226 20.37 -4.26 -30.35
N LEU A 227 20.46 -5.47 -29.77
CA LEU A 227 19.47 -6.53 -29.95
C LEU A 227 18.10 -6.10 -29.43
N ARG A 228 18.04 -5.50 -28.24
CA ARG A 228 16.81 -4.97 -27.65
C ARG A 228 16.15 -3.93 -28.56
N THR A 229 16.91 -2.93 -29.02
CA THR A 229 16.36 -1.88 -29.89
C THR A 229 15.90 -2.46 -31.23
N TRP A 230 16.61 -3.44 -31.78
CA TRP A 230 16.23 -4.13 -33.02
C TRP A 230 14.93 -4.93 -32.87
N LEU A 231 14.78 -5.69 -31.78
CA LEU A 231 13.55 -6.43 -31.47
C LEU A 231 12.37 -5.47 -31.24
N ALA A 232 12.58 -4.37 -30.51
CA ALA A 232 11.56 -3.34 -30.27
C ALA A 232 11.08 -2.64 -31.55
N LEU A 233 11.93 -2.62 -32.59
CA LEU A 233 11.62 -2.05 -33.90
C LEU A 233 11.27 -3.12 -34.95
N HIS A 234 10.83 -4.30 -34.48
CA HIS A 234 10.36 -5.43 -35.29
C HIS A 234 11.37 -5.93 -36.32
N GLY A 235 12.65 -5.93 -35.96
CA GLY A 235 13.73 -6.42 -36.81
C GLY A 235 14.19 -5.43 -37.89
N SER A 236 13.76 -4.17 -37.84
CA SER A 236 14.11 -3.16 -38.85
C SER A 236 15.54 -2.65 -38.68
N TRP A 237 16.40 -2.95 -39.66
CA TRP A 237 17.79 -2.47 -39.71
C TRP A 237 17.89 -0.95 -39.71
N ASP A 238 17.13 -0.29 -40.59
CA ASP A 238 17.23 1.15 -40.78
C ASP A 238 16.66 1.93 -39.59
N ARG A 239 15.51 1.51 -39.04
CA ARG A 239 14.94 2.16 -37.85
C ARG A 239 15.84 2.00 -36.63
N THR A 240 16.46 0.83 -36.48
CA THR A 240 17.43 0.58 -35.39
C THR A 240 18.69 1.41 -35.55
N ALA A 241 19.20 1.55 -36.77
CA ALA A 241 20.36 2.36 -37.08
C ALA A 241 20.13 3.84 -36.71
N VAL A 242 18.97 4.37 -37.09
CA VAL A 242 18.53 5.73 -36.71
C VAL A 242 18.41 5.85 -35.20
N ALA A 243 17.71 4.92 -34.53
CA ALA A 243 17.48 4.97 -33.08
C ALA A 243 18.78 4.90 -32.26
N LEU A 244 19.80 4.20 -32.77
CA LEU A 244 21.11 4.05 -32.11
C LEU A 244 22.17 5.04 -32.61
N ALA A 245 21.83 5.93 -33.55
CA ALA A 245 22.76 6.85 -34.22
C ALA A 245 24.01 6.14 -34.80
N VAL A 246 23.82 4.95 -35.40
CA VAL A 246 24.89 4.18 -36.06
C VAL A 246 24.52 3.88 -37.51
N HIS A 247 25.49 3.43 -38.29
CA HIS A 247 25.22 2.98 -39.65
C HIS A 247 24.48 1.63 -39.68
N ARG A 248 23.58 1.41 -40.66
CA ARG A 248 22.81 0.16 -40.81
C ARG A 248 23.66 -1.11 -40.87
N ASN A 249 24.86 -1.02 -41.47
CA ASN A 249 25.78 -2.15 -41.56
C ASN A 249 26.31 -2.55 -40.18
N THR A 250 26.51 -1.57 -39.27
CA THR A 250 26.92 -1.83 -37.89
C THR A 250 25.83 -2.59 -37.14
N VAL A 251 24.55 -2.21 -37.32
CA VAL A 251 23.42 -2.97 -36.74
C VAL A 251 23.44 -4.41 -37.25
N ARG A 252 23.52 -4.60 -38.57
CA ARG A 252 23.54 -5.94 -39.17
C ARG A 252 24.69 -6.80 -38.65
N GLN A 253 25.90 -6.24 -38.54
CA GLN A 253 27.06 -6.93 -37.99
C GLN A 253 26.86 -7.30 -36.52
N ARG A 254 26.29 -6.39 -35.71
CA ARG A 254 26.03 -6.66 -34.29
C ARG A 254 24.95 -7.73 -34.10
N ILE A 255 23.87 -7.69 -34.86
CA ILE A 255 22.81 -8.72 -34.76
C ILE A 255 23.31 -10.08 -35.27
N ALA A 256 24.07 -10.12 -36.37
CA ALA A 256 24.71 -11.36 -36.83
C ALA A 256 25.68 -11.93 -35.76
N ARG A 257 26.40 -11.05 -35.05
CA ARG A 257 27.24 -11.45 -33.92
C ARG A 257 26.40 -11.95 -32.73
N CYS A 258 25.25 -11.35 -32.43
CA CYS A 258 24.35 -11.86 -31.39
C CYS A 258 23.84 -13.27 -31.73
N ALA A 259 23.38 -13.49 -32.97
CA ALA A 259 22.93 -14.80 -33.45
C ALA A 259 24.03 -15.87 -33.27
N ALA A 260 25.26 -15.55 -33.67
CA ALA A 260 26.39 -16.47 -33.55
C ALA A 260 26.81 -16.75 -32.10
N LEU A 261 26.73 -15.75 -31.20
CA LEU A 261 27.09 -15.94 -29.79
C LEU A 261 26.04 -16.72 -29.01
N LEU A 262 24.77 -16.58 -29.39
CA LEU A 262 23.64 -17.28 -28.77
C LEU A 262 23.37 -18.65 -29.40
N ASP A 263 24.07 -18.99 -30.49
CA ASP A 263 23.80 -20.16 -31.33
C ASP A 263 22.31 -20.26 -31.71
N ALA A 264 21.73 -19.13 -32.14
CA ALA A 264 20.30 -18.97 -32.30
C ALA A 264 19.92 -18.34 -33.65
N ASP A 265 18.84 -18.84 -34.24
CA ASP A 265 18.26 -18.27 -35.46
C ASP A 265 17.37 -17.07 -35.11
N LEU A 266 17.90 -15.87 -35.35
CA LEU A 266 17.17 -14.63 -35.11
C LEU A 266 16.12 -14.33 -36.19
N ASP A 267 15.89 -15.17 -37.19
CA ASP A 267 14.73 -15.06 -38.07
C ASP A 267 13.51 -15.84 -37.55
N ASP A 268 13.72 -16.77 -36.61
CA ASP A 268 12.65 -17.47 -35.91
C ASP A 268 11.92 -16.55 -34.91
N MET A 269 10.59 -16.55 -34.99
CA MET A 269 9.73 -15.76 -34.12
C MET A 269 9.73 -16.26 -32.67
N ASP A 270 9.88 -17.57 -32.46
CA ASP A 270 9.92 -18.15 -31.12
C ASP A 270 11.20 -17.70 -30.41
N VAL A 271 12.34 -17.76 -31.11
CA VAL A 271 13.64 -17.26 -30.64
C VAL A 271 13.59 -15.76 -30.35
N ARG A 272 13.03 -14.94 -31.25
CA ARG A 272 12.88 -13.49 -31.02
C ARG A 272 12.05 -13.19 -29.78
N THR A 273 10.97 -13.95 -29.59
CA THR A 273 10.04 -13.77 -28.47
C THR A 273 10.72 -14.13 -27.15
N GLU A 274 11.41 -15.27 -27.10
CA GLU A 274 12.18 -15.69 -25.94
C GLU A 274 13.25 -14.66 -25.56
N LEU A 275 14.06 -14.22 -26.52
CA LEU A 275 15.11 -13.22 -26.29
C LEU A 275 14.55 -11.87 -25.85
N TRP A 276 13.38 -11.48 -26.37
CA TRP A 276 12.67 -10.28 -25.90
C TRP A 276 12.26 -10.40 -24.44
N PHE A 277 11.71 -11.55 -24.02
CA PHE A 277 11.35 -11.80 -22.62
C PHE A 277 12.57 -11.83 -21.72
N ALA A 278 13.66 -12.48 -22.14
CA ALA A 278 14.91 -12.53 -21.38
C ALA A 278 15.50 -11.13 -21.17
N LEU A 279 15.59 -10.31 -22.22
CA LEU A 279 16.12 -8.94 -22.14
C LEU A 279 15.30 -8.08 -21.17
N ARG A 280 13.97 -8.18 -21.20
CA ARG A 280 13.09 -7.44 -20.28
C ARG A 280 13.20 -7.90 -18.83
N SER A 281 13.37 -9.21 -18.61
CA SER A 281 13.48 -9.79 -17.26
C SER A 281 14.81 -9.40 -16.59
N ALA A 282 15.91 -9.36 -17.37
CA ALA A 282 17.21 -8.89 -16.89
C ALA A 282 17.20 -7.39 -16.49
N GLU A 283 16.46 -6.55 -17.21
CA GLU A 283 16.30 -5.12 -16.90
C GLU A 283 15.48 -4.89 -15.62
N ALA A 284 14.34 -5.58 -15.49
CA ALA A 284 13.44 -5.42 -14.34
C ALA A 284 14.12 -5.76 -13.00
N HIS A 285 15.00 -6.76 -12.99
CA HIS A 285 15.77 -7.13 -11.80
C HIS A 285 16.97 -6.21 -11.54
N SER A 286 17.55 -5.61 -12.60
CA SER A 286 18.63 -4.62 -12.44
C SER A 286 18.13 -3.33 -11.77
N GLY A 287 16.89 -2.90 -12.06
CA GLY A 287 16.26 -1.75 -11.41
C GLY A 287 15.75 -1.97 -9.99
N HIS A 288 15.80 -3.20 -9.46
CA HIS A 288 15.42 -3.53 -8.07
C HIS A 288 16.65 -3.60 -7.12
N LYS A 289 17.86 -3.44 -7.67
CA LYS A 289 19.14 -3.55 -6.95
C LYS A 289 19.85 -2.21 -6.73
N GLU A 290 19.24 -1.10 -7.13
CA GLU A 290 19.65 0.28 -6.82
C GLU A 290 18.68 0.91 -5.80
#